data_AF-A0A7T7CDH0-F1
#
_entry.id   AF-A0A7T7CDH0-F1
#
_cell.length_a   1.000
_cell.length_b   1.000
_cell.length_c   1.000
_cell.angle_alpha   90.00
_cell.angle_beta   90.00
_cell.angle_gamma   90.00
#
_symmetry.space_group_name_H-M   'P 1'
#
loop_
_entity.id
_entity.type
_entity.pdbx_description
1 polymer ?
#
loop_
_entity_poly.entity_id
_entity_poly.type
_entity_poly.pdbx_seq_one_letter_code
_entity_poly.pdbx_strand_id
1 'polypeptide(L)' 'MEIGYTNYVVTLLVVTGILILYFDVKAYDREKKKKEKKTATVIGSINLCGGVSLLILNWMIDQWFW' A
#
# COMPACT_ATOMS: atom_id res chain seq x y z
N MET A 1 -3.54 -2.14 23.48
CA MET A 1 -3.16 -0.75 23.19
C MET A 1 -2.66 -0.61 21.74
N GLU A 2 -3.24 -1.34 20.77
CA GLU A 2 -2.56 -1.54 19.47
C GLU A 2 -3.46 -1.43 18.23
N ILE A 3 -4.79 -1.51 18.36
CA ILE A 3 -5.72 -1.40 17.21
C ILE A 3 -5.57 -0.06 16.49
N GLY A 4 -5.39 1.03 17.24
CA GLY A 4 -5.16 2.37 16.66
C GLY A 4 -3.85 2.47 15.87
N TYR A 5 -2.79 1.81 16.35
CA TYR A 5 -1.50 1.80 15.65
C TYR A 5 -1.55 0.94 14.38
N THR A 6 -2.20 -0.23 14.44
CA THR A 6 -2.41 -1.08 13.25
C THR A 6 -3.21 -0.33 12.19
N ASN A 7 -4.30 0.33 12.56
CA ASN A 7 -5.11 1.13 11.62
C ASN A 7 -4.30 2.28 11.00
N TYR A 8 -3.43 2.92 11.79
CA TYR A 8 -2.51 3.94 11.30
C TYR A 8 -1.53 3.37 10.27
N VAL A 9 -0.85 2.26 10.58
CA VAL A 9 0.11 1.60 9.68
C VAL A 9 -0.57 1.15 8.38
N VAL A 10 -1.76 0.56 8.48
CA VAL A 10 -2.58 0.17 7.34
C VAL A 10 -2.90 1.37 6.45
N THR A 11 -3.39 2.46 7.05
CA THR A 11 -3.72 3.68 6.32
C THR A 11 -2.48 4.23 5.63
N LEU A 12 -1.35 4.26 6.33
CA LEU A 12 -0.07 4.72 5.79
C LEU A 12 0.37 3.89 4.59
N LEU A 13 0.31 2.55 4.67
CA LEU A 13 0.66 1.64 3.58
C LEU A 13 -0.23 1.84 2.36
N VAL A 14 -1.55 1.88 2.55
CA VAL A 14 -2.51 2.06 1.45
C VAL A 14 -2.32 3.42 0.79
N VAL A 15 -2.30 4.50 1.58
CA VAL A 15 -2.17 5.87 1.05
C VAL A 15 -0.83 6.03 0.33
N THR A 16 0.27 5.57 0.92
CA THR A 16 1.60 5.65 0.29
C THR A 16 1.67 4.83 -0.99
N GLY A 17 1.10 3.61 -0.99
CA GLY A 17 1.02 2.78 -2.19
C GLY A 17 0.26 3.47 -3.32
N ILE A 18 -0.89 4.08 -3.02
CA ILE A 18 -1.67 4.85 -4.01
C ILE A 18 -0.88 6.05 -4.51
N LEU A 19 -0.23 6.81 -3.63
CA LEU A 19 0.56 7.98 -4.01
C LEU A 19 1.72 7.60 -4.96
N ILE A 20 2.46 6.55 -4.66
CA ILE A 20 3.56 6.07 -5.53
C ILE A 20 3.00 5.64 -6.91
N LEU A 21 1.92 4.88 -6.94
CA LEU A 21 1.31 4.43 -8.19
C LEU A 21 0.74 5.59 -9.01
N TYR A 22 0.22 6.63 -8.36
CA TYR A 22 -0.38 7.76 -9.04
C TYR A 22 0.63 8.82 -9.48
N PHE A 23 1.58 9.19 -8.62
CA PHE A 23 2.55 10.26 -8.89
C PHE A 23 3.82 9.72 -9.52
N ASP A 24 4.57 8.87 -8.80
CA ASP A 24 5.89 8.41 -9.23
C ASP A 24 5.83 7.60 -10.52
N VAL A 25 4.93 6.62 -10.60
CA VAL A 25 4.80 5.79 -11.83
C VAL A 25 4.42 6.64 -13.03
N LYS A 26 3.51 7.62 -12.88
CA LYS A 26 3.15 8.55 -13.97
C LYS A 26 4.28 9.50 -14.32
N ALA A 27 5.04 9.99 -13.33
CA ALA A 27 6.20 10.84 -13.56
C ALA A 27 7.29 10.10 -14.34
N TYR A 28 7.67 8.89 -13.90
CA TYR A 28 8.66 8.06 -14.57
C TYR A 28 8.22 7.61 -15.96
N ASP A 29 6.91 7.41 -16.18
CA ASP A 29 6.38 7.14 -17.51
C ASP A 29 6.54 8.34 -18.45
N ARG A 30 6.19 9.55 -18.00
CA ARG A 30 6.39 10.80 -18.75
C ARG A 30 7.86 11.04 -19.11
N GLU A 31 8.76 10.74 -18.17
CA GLU A 31 10.21 10.86 -18.38
C GLU A 31 10.84 9.67 -19.14
N LYS A 32 10.04 8.67 -19.56
CA LYS A 32 10.50 7.45 -20.24
C LYS A 32 11.54 6.63 -19.43
N LYS A 33 11.55 6.77 -18.09
CA LYS A 33 12.44 6.04 -17.17
C LYS A 33 11.89 4.64 -16.86
N LYS A 34 12.05 3.71 -17.81
CA LYS A 34 11.48 2.34 -17.72
C LYS A 34 11.88 1.55 -16.46
N LYS A 35 13.14 1.66 -16.01
CA LYS A 35 13.63 0.96 -14.81
C LYS A 35 12.97 1.51 -13.55
N GLU A 36 13.04 2.82 -13.34
CA GLU A 36 12.42 3.51 -12.20
C GLU A 36 10.90 3.29 -12.15
N LYS A 37 10.22 3.37 -13.30
CA LYS A 37 8.79 3.07 -13.42
C LYS A 37 8.47 1.67 -12.91
N LYS A 38 9.26 0.66 -13.31
CA LYS A 38 9.05 -0.74 -12.89
C LYS A 38 9.25 -0.87 -11.38
N THR A 39 10.32 -0.29 -10.84
CA THR A 39 10.61 -0.28 -9.40
C THR A 39 9.47 0.39 -8.61
N ALA A 40 9.05 1.59 -9.02
CA ALA A 40 7.96 2.31 -8.38
C ALA A 40 6.62 1.55 -8.45
N THR A 41 6.35 0.89 -9.58
CA THR A 41 5.15 0.05 -9.73
C THR A 41 5.17 -1.11 -8.74
N VAL A 42 6.30 -1.80 -8.61
CA VAL A 42 6.45 -2.90 -7.65
C VAL A 42 6.32 -2.38 -6.21
N ILE A 43 7.02 -1.30 -5.85
CA ILE A 43 6.97 -0.73 -4.49
C ILE A 43 5.56 -0.27 -4.13
N GLY A 44 4.91 0.48 -5.04
CA GLY A 44 3.54 0.94 -4.85
C GLY A 44 2.54 -0.22 -4.72
N SER A 45 2.70 -1.26 -5.53
CA SER A 45 1.85 -2.46 -5.46
C SER A 45 2.07 -3.26 -4.17
N ILE A 46 3.31 -3.39 -3.69
CA ILE A 46 3.61 -4.06 -2.41
C ILE A 46 2.97 -3.30 -1.24
N ASN A 47 3.09 -1.96 -1.22
CA ASN A 47 2.47 -1.13 -0.19
C ASN A 47 0.94 -1.28 -0.21
N LEU A 48 0.33 -1.23 -1.40
CA LEU A 48 -1.10 -1.38 -1.55
C LEU A 48 -1.58 -2.78 -1.13
N CYS A 49 -0.95 -3.84 -1.64
CA CYS A 49 -1.30 -5.22 -1.29
C CYS A 49 -1.05 -5.51 0.19
N GLY A 50 0.02 -5.00 0.77
CA GLY A 50 0.33 -5.15 2.20
C GLY A 50 -0.67 -4.43 3.10
N GLY A 51 -1.09 -3.22 2.74
CA GLY A 51 -2.15 -2.51 3.47
C GLY A 51 -3.50 -3.22 3.36
N VAL A 52 -3.86 -3.70 2.17
CA VAL A 52 -5.12 -4.44 1.95
C VAL A 52 -5.12 -5.79 2.66
N SER A 53 -4.01 -6.54 2.65
CA SER A 53 -3.93 -7.82 3.34
C SER A 53 -4.06 -7.66 4.86
N LEU A 54 -3.46 -6.60 5.43
CA LEU A 54 -3.62 -6.28 6.85
C LEU A 54 -5.06 -5.90 7.20
N LEU A 55 -5.78 -5.20 6.33
CA LEU A 55 -7.22 -4.95 6.52
C LEU A 55 -8.03 -6.24 6.56
N ILE A 56 -7.77 -7.14 5.62
CA ILE A 56 -8.46 -8.44 5.52
C ILE A 56 -8.15 -9.28 6.77
N LEU A 57 -6.89 -9.36 7.19
CA LEU A 57 -6.49 -10.08 8.39
C LEU A 57 -7.15 -9.51 9.64
N ASN A 58 -7.19 -8.18 9.79
CA ASN A 58 -7.85 -7.54 10.91
C ASN A 58 -9.34 -7.85 10.94
N TRP A 59 -10.01 -7.81 9.79
CA TRP A 59 -11.43 -8.17 9.67
C TRP A 59 -11.70 -9.65 9.97
N MET A 60 -10.85 -10.57 9.49
CA MET A 60 -10.97 -12.01 9.76
C MET A 60 -10.76 -12.34 11.24
N ILE A 61 -9.81 -11.67 11.91
CA ILE A 61 -9.57 -11.83 13.34
C ILE A 61 -10.80 -11.36 14.13
N ASP A 62 -11.34 -10.19 13.79
CA ASP A 62 -12.54 -9.64 14.44
C ASP A 62 -13.73 -10.62 14.31
N GLN A 63 -13.95 -11.16 13.10
CA GLN A 63 -15.05 -12.09 12.82
C GLN A 63 -14.89 -13.49 13.44
N TRP A 64 -13.66 -13.94 13.74
CA TRP A 64 -13.43 -15.27 14.32
C TRP A 64 -13.38 -15.21 15.86
N PHE A 65 -12.89 -14.12 16.43
CA PHE A 65 -12.76 -13.97 17.88
C PHE A 65 -13.95 -13.26 18.55
N TRP A 66 -14.86 -12.67 17.78
CA TRP A 66 -16.09 -12.01 18.25
C TRP A 66 -17.34 -12.66 17.66
#